data_AF-A0A807LML5-F1
#
_entry.id   AF-A0A807LML5-F1
#
_cell.length_a   1.000
_cell.length_b   1.000
_cell.length_c   1.000
_cell.angle_alpha   90.00
_cell.angle_beta   90.00
_cell.angle_gamma   90.00
#
_symmetry.space_group_name_H-M   'P 1'
#
loop_
_entity.id
_entity.type
_entity.pdbx_description
1 polymer ?
#
loop_
_entity_poly.entity_id
_entity_poly.type
_entity_poly.pdbx_seq_one_letter_code
_entity_poly.pdbx_strand_id
1 'polypeptide(L)'
;MLISPTQRLRAFALITTLFVTPAVLAHAHLKGQYPAADADVTAAPQALTLNFSEGIEPAFSGIKVTDAQQKAIKTGAVKRNEKDKTQMIVPLEQPLTSGKYTVSWHVVSVDGHKTHGQYSFSVK
;
A
#
# COMPACT_ATOMS: atom_id res chain seq x y z
N MET A 1 50.00 -62.04 14.28
CA MET A 1 48.82 -61.72 15.13
C MET A 1 48.67 -60.19 15.10
N LEU A 2 48.04 -59.65 14.05
CA LEU A 2 46.72 -58.95 14.07
C LEU A 2 46.69 -57.83 15.15
N ILE A 3 46.53 -56.55 14.81
CA ILE A 3 45.26 -55.88 14.45
C ILE A 3 45.50 -54.62 13.54
N SER A 4 44.52 -54.40 12.66
CA SER A 4 44.40 -53.53 11.48
C SER A 4 44.28 -52.00 11.73
N PRO A 5 44.23 -51.15 10.67
CA PRO A 5 44.42 -49.70 10.70
C PRO A 5 43.09 -48.94 10.90
N THR A 6 43.12 -47.74 11.50
CA THR A 6 41.97 -46.83 11.43
C THR A 6 42.43 -45.37 11.31
N GLN A 7 42.04 -44.76 10.18
CA GLN A 7 41.45 -43.43 9.96
C GLN A 7 41.69 -42.38 11.06
N ARG A 8 41.92 -41.09 10.80
CA ARG A 8 40.90 -40.18 10.24
C ARG A 8 41.55 -38.93 9.63
N LEU A 9 41.31 -38.69 8.33
CA LEU A 9 41.37 -37.34 7.76
C LEU A 9 40.31 -36.50 8.48
N ARG A 10 40.68 -35.35 9.06
CA ARG A 10 39.70 -34.34 9.50
C ARG A 10 39.93 -33.06 8.72
N ALA A 11 39.25 -32.95 7.58
CA ALA A 11 39.03 -31.67 6.93
C ALA A 11 37.90 -30.94 7.70
N PHE A 12 38.22 -29.80 8.29
CA PHE A 12 37.25 -28.92 8.92
C PHE A 12 36.77 -27.92 7.86
N ALA A 13 35.68 -28.23 7.17
CA ALA A 13 34.97 -27.28 6.33
C ALA A 13 33.82 -26.67 7.14
N LEU A 14 34.05 -25.53 7.77
CA LEU A 14 32.99 -24.78 8.41
C LEU A 14 32.25 -23.96 7.33
N ILE A 15 31.06 -24.43 6.99
CA ILE A 15 30.14 -23.79 6.04
C ILE A 15 29.72 -22.44 6.62
N THR A 16 30.11 -21.34 5.96
CA THR A 16 29.56 -20.00 6.22
C THR A 16 28.14 -19.91 5.67
N THR A 17 27.14 -20.05 6.53
CA THR A 17 25.75 -19.72 6.21
C THR A 17 25.62 -18.19 6.13
N LEU A 18 25.48 -17.65 4.92
CA LEU A 18 25.02 -16.26 4.75
C LEU A 18 23.55 -16.19 5.22
N PHE A 19 23.31 -15.41 6.28
CA PHE A 19 21.96 -15.01 6.66
C PHE A 19 21.42 -14.05 5.59
N VAL A 20 20.65 -14.58 4.64
CA VAL A 20 19.79 -13.76 3.79
C VAL A 20 18.58 -13.39 4.64
N THR A 21 18.58 -12.20 5.26
CA THR A 21 17.38 -11.68 5.91
C THR A 21 16.36 -11.33 4.83
N PRO A 22 15.14 -11.91 4.83
CA PRO A 22 14.10 -11.46 3.92
C PRO A 22 13.80 -9.99 4.20
N ALA A 23 13.70 -9.17 3.15
CA ALA A 23 13.27 -7.79 3.29
C ALA A 23 11.86 -7.79 3.90
N VAL A 24 11.74 -7.31 5.14
CA VAL A 24 10.46 -7.18 5.84
C VAL A 24 9.67 -6.06 5.18
N LEU A 25 8.79 -6.41 4.25
CA LEU A 25 7.79 -5.53 3.62
C LEU A 25 6.59 -5.30 4.56
N ALA A 26 6.83 -4.94 5.82
CA ALA A 26 5.75 -4.81 6.79
C ALA A 26 4.78 -3.64 6.49
N HIS A 27 5.30 -2.54 5.93
CA HIS A 27 4.50 -1.32 5.77
C HIS A 27 3.61 -1.37 4.52
N ALA A 28 2.34 -0.95 4.65
CA ALA A 28 1.48 -0.70 3.49
C ALA A 28 2.00 0.46 2.63
N HIS A 29 2.50 0.16 1.44
CA HIS A 29 2.87 1.14 0.43
C HIS A 29 1.80 1.23 -0.66
N LEU A 30 1.50 2.45 -1.13
CA LEU A 30 0.59 2.63 -2.26
C LEU A 30 1.20 2.01 -3.52
N LYS A 31 0.47 1.08 -4.13
CA LYS A 31 0.85 0.35 -5.35
C LYS A 31 0.13 0.87 -6.58
N GLY A 32 -1.06 1.42 -6.41
CA GLY A 32 -1.82 2.04 -7.48
C GLY A 32 -3.04 2.77 -6.93
N GLN A 33 -3.60 3.65 -7.76
CA GLN A 33 -4.82 4.38 -7.42
C GLN A 33 -5.64 4.70 -8.66
N TYR A 34 -6.93 4.90 -8.46
CA TYR A 34 -7.83 5.48 -9.44
C TYR A 34 -8.63 6.65 -8.84
N PRO A 35 -8.67 7.82 -9.51
CA PRO A 35 -7.85 8.20 -10.66
C PRO A 35 -6.34 8.12 -10.39
N ALA A 36 -5.55 7.85 -11.43
CA ALA A 36 -4.10 7.78 -11.31
C ALA A 36 -3.50 9.16 -10.99
N ALA A 37 -2.30 9.17 -10.42
CA ALA A 37 -1.57 10.42 -10.19
C ALA A 37 -1.35 11.17 -11.51
N ASP A 38 -1.59 12.48 -11.47
CA ASP A 38 -1.48 13.43 -12.58
C ASP A 38 -2.35 13.09 -13.81
N ALA A 39 -3.33 12.19 -13.65
CA ALA A 39 -4.25 11.83 -14.71
C ALA A 39 -5.30 12.93 -14.96
N ASP A 40 -5.67 13.08 -16.23
CA ASP A 40 -6.84 13.81 -16.69
C ASP A 40 -7.97 12.82 -16.97
N VAL A 41 -9.05 12.83 -16.17
CA VAL A 41 -10.23 11.97 -16.38
C VAL A 41 -11.38 12.77 -16.99
N THR A 42 -12.05 12.19 -17.99
CA THR A 42 -13.21 12.82 -18.66
C THR A 42 -14.52 12.56 -17.94
N ALA A 43 -14.59 11.51 -17.14
CA ALA A 43 -15.74 11.20 -16.30
C ALA A 43 -15.34 11.31 -14.84
N ALA A 44 -16.09 12.12 -14.07
CA ALA A 44 -15.93 12.19 -12.62
C ALA A 44 -16.12 10.80 -12.01
N PRO A 45 -15.16 10.30 -11.22
CA PRO A 45 -15.29 9.01 -10.57
C PRO A 45 -16.41 9.07 -9.52
N GLN A 46 -17.09 7.94 -9.27
CA GLN A 46 -18.04 7.81 -8.16
C GLN A 46 -17.33 7.47 -6.84
N ALA A 47 -16.10 6.97 -6.91
CA ALA A 47 -15.28 6.64 -5.76
C ALA A 47 -13.80 6.75 -6.13
N LEU A 48 -12.98 7.05 -5.12
CA LEU A 48 -11.53 6.87 -5.20
C LEU A 48 -11.17 5.45 -4.78
N THR A 49 -10.25 4.81 -5.49
CA THR A 49 -9.69 3.53 -5.08
C THR A 49 -8.19 3.62 -4.94
N LEU A 50 -7.66 3.07 -3.86
CA LEU A 50 -6.22 3.03 -3.58
C LEU A 50 -5.86 1.58 -3.22
N ASN A 51 -4.90 1.00 -3.94
CA ASN A 51 -4.41 -0.36 -3.73
C ASN A 51 -3.04 -0.30 -3.05
N PHE A 52 -2.89 -1.05 -1.97
CA PHE A 52 -1.68 -1.09 -1.15
C PHE A 52 -0.92 -2.41 -1.31
N SER A 53 0.30 -2.48 -0.79
CA SER A 53 1.07 -3.73 -0.74
C SER A 53 0.53 -4.71 0.30
N GLU A 54 -0.16 -4.20 1.32
CA GLU A 54 -0.64 -4.96 2.47
C GLU A 54 -2.11 -4.70 2.75
N GLY A 55 -2.74 -5.59 3.51
CA GLY A 55 -4.11 -5.42 3.97
C GLY A 55 -4.27 -4.18 4.85
N ILE A 56 -5.42 -3.52 4.78
CA ILE A 56 -5.69 -2.28 5.53
C ILE A 56 -6.71 -2.46 6.67
N GLU A 57 -6.66 -1.58 7.65
CA GLU A 57 -7.66 -1.41 8.71
C GLU A 57 -8.48 -0.12 8.48
N PRO A 58 -9.72 -0.22 7.94
CA PRO A 58 -10.53 0.94 7.56
C PRO A 58 -10.85 1.89 8.70
N ALA A 59 -11.05 1.37 9.91
CA ALA A 59 -11.42 2.18 11.07
C ALA A 59 -10.33 3.19 11.49
N PHE A 60 -9.09 2.95 11.07
CA PHE A 60 -7.92 3.79 11.38
C PHE A 60 -7.29 4.40 10.13
N SER A 61 -7.96 4.29 8.98
CA SER A 61 -7.51 4.79 7.69
C SER A 61 -8.41 5.92 7.20
N GLY A 62 -7.90 6.81 6.35
CA GLY A 62 -8.62 8.00 5.97
C GLY A 62 -8.08 8.72 4.75
N ILE A 63 -8.95 9.54 4.15
CA ILE A 63 -8.60 10.38 3.01
C ILE A 63 -9.19 11.78 3.19
N LYS A 64 -8.51 12.78 2.65
CA LYS A 64 -8.98 14.14 2.47
C LYS A 64 -8.84 14.50 1.01
N VAL A 65 -9.92 14.98 0.41
CA VAL A 65 -9.93 15.47 -0.97
C VAL A 65 -10.18 16.98 -0.96
N THR A 66 -9.36 17.73 -1.67
CA THR A 66 -9.53 19.18 -1.85
C THR A 66 -9.51 19.58 -3.32
N ASP A 67 -10.23 20.63 -3.67
CA ASP A 67 -10.12 21.27 -4.99
C ASP A 67 -8.91 22.24 -5.04
N ALA A 68 -8.74 22.89 -6.21
CA ALA A 68 -7.69 23.87 -6.43
C ALA A 68 -7.74 25.08 -5.47
N GLN A 69 -8.91 25.38 -4.91
CA GLN A 69 -9.13 26.45 -3.92
C GLN A 69 -8.97 25.96 -2.48
N GLN A 70 -8.45 24.75 -2.27
CA GLN A 70 -8.29 24.09 -0.97
C GLN A 70 -9.62 23.81 -0.24
N LYS A 71 -10.76 23.88 -0.95
CA LYS A 71 -12.05 23.53 -0.38
C LYS A 71 -12.18 22.02 -0.30
N ALA A 72 -12.61 21.53 0.85
CA ALA A 72 -12.82 20.10 1.07
C ALA A 72 -13.99 19.57 0.24
N ILE A 73 -13.78 18.43 -0.41
CA ILE A 73 -14.80 17.64 -1.08
C ILE A 73 -15.33 16.59 -0.11
N LYS A 74 -16.65 16.44 -0.05
CA LYS A 74 -17.29 15.44 0.82
C LYS A 74 -17.07 14.03 0.28
N THR A 75 -16.64 13.15 1.16
CA THR A 75 -16.41 11.72 0.90
C THR A 75 -17.18 10.89 1.89
N GLY A 76 -17.68 9.73 1.44
CA GLY A 76 -18.26 8.73 2.33
C GLY A 76 -17.20 8.03 3.18
N ALA A 77 -17.66 7.14 4.05
CA ALA A 77 -16.78 6.33 4.90
C ALA A 77 -15.81 5.48 4.07
N VAL A 78 -14.57 5.36 4.57
CA VAL A 78 -13.57 4.45 4.01
C VAL A 78 -14.07 3.01 4.13
N LYS A 79 -13.98 2.27 3.02
CA LYS A 79 -14.29 0.84 2.96
C LYS A 79 -13.06 0.08 2.49
N ARG A 80 -12.89 -1.15 2.98
CA ARG A 80 -11.98 -2.13 2.40
C ARG A 80 -12.77 -3.01 1.44
N ASN A 81 -12.21 -3.33 0.28
CA ASN A 81 -12.84 -4.30 -0.62
C ASN A 81 -12.93 -5.67 0.06
N GLU A 82 -14.08 -6.33 -0.07
CA GLU A 82 -14.33 -7.65 0.53
C GLU A 82 -13.51 -8.76 -0.12
N LYS A 83 -13.25 -8.65 -1.44
CA LYS A 83 -12.49 -9.62 -2.24
C LYS A 83 -10.99 -9.31 -2.29
N ASP A 84 -10.61 -8.06 -2.03
CA ASP A 84 -9.21 -7.63 -2.00
C ASP A 84 -8.96 -6.78 -0.75
N LYS A 85 -8.28 -7.39 0.24
CA LYS A 85 -8.02 -6.73 1.52
C LYS A 85 -7.04 -5.56 1.41
N THR A 86 -6.31 -5.45 0.30
CA THR A 86 -5.33 -4.38 0.06
C THR A 86 -5.96 -3.15 -0.59
N GLN A 87 -7.22 -3.22 -1.00
CA GLN A 87 -7.89 -2.12 -1.68
C GLN A 87 -8.77 -1.32 -0.73
N MET A 88 -8.46 -0.03 -0.64
CA MET A 88 -9.31 1.00 -0.06
C MET A 88 -10.26 1.56 -1.12
N ILE A 89 -11.53 1.72 -0.76
CA ILE A 89 -12.58 2.34 -1.57
C ILE A 89 -13.17 3.49 -0.77
N VAL A 90 -13.18 4.69 -1.36
CA VAL A 90 -13.78 5.88 -0.75
C VAL A 90 -14.84 6.46 -1.69
N PRO A 91 -16.14 6.29 -1.38
CA PRO A 91 -17.21 6.90 -2.16
C PRO A 91 -17.12 8.43 -2.15
N LEU A 92 -17.43 9.06 -3.27
CA LEU A 92 -17.66 10.50 -3.34
C LEU A 92 -19.14 10.77 -3.11
N GLU A 93 -19.48 11.69 -2.19
CA GLU A 93 -20.89 11.98 -1.87
C GLU A 93 -21.56 12.90 -2.90
N GLN A 94 -20.75 13.50 -3.77
CA GLN A 94 -21.19 14.40 -4.83
C GLN A 94 -20.30 14.24 -6.07
N PRO A 95 -20.85 14.43 -7.28
CA PRO A 95 -20.04 14.48 -8.49
C PRO A 95 -18.98 15.58 -8.41
N LEU A 96 -17.80 15.28 -8.94
CA LEU A 96 -16.74 16.27 -9.10
C LEU A 96 -17.05 17.17 -10.30
N THR A 97 -16.81 18.46 -10.14
CA THR A 97 -16.81 19.41 -11.25
C THR A 97 -15.49 19.33 -12.02
N SER A 98 -15.43 19.93 -13.21
CA SER A 98 -14.15 20.09 -13.91
C SER A 98 -13.16 20.88 -13.03
N GLY A 99 -11.91 20.42 -12.97
CA GLY A 99 -10.87 21.02 -12.12
C GLY A 99 -9.86 20.03 -11.57
N LYS A 100 -8.82 20.59 -10.92
CA LYS A 100 -7.77 19.82 -10.25
C LYS A 100 -8.18 19.48 -8.82
N TYR A 101 -7.91 18.25 -8.44
CA TYR A 101 -8.15 17.70 -7.11
C TYR A 101 -6.85 17.19 -6.49
N THR A 102 -6.74 17.36 -5.18
CA THR A 102 -5.65 16.81 -4.37
C THR A 102 -6.22 15.82 -3.39
N VAL A 103 -5.56 14.66 -3.30
CA VAL A 103 -5.94 13.55 -2.46
C VAL A 103 -4.81 13.29 -1.48
N SER A 104 -5.03 13.59 -0.20
CA SER A 104 -4.13 13.25 0.89
C SER A 104 -4.70 12.04 1.63
N TRP A 105 -3.93 10.98 1.80
CA TRP A 105 -4.38 9.74 2.41
C TRP A 105 -3.46 9.32 3.55
N HIS A 106 -4.02 8.54 4.48
CA HIS A 106 -3.25 7.72 5.40
C HIS A 106 -3.91 6.35 5.56
N VAL A 107 -3.10 5.34 5.80
CA VAL A 107 -3.55 3.96 5.99
C VAL A 107 -2.84 3.36 7.18
N VAL A 108 -3.58 2.60 7.97
CA VAL A 108 -3.02 1.65 8.94
C VAL A 108 -3.15 0.26 8.34
N SER A 109 -2.03 -0.45 8.19
CA SER A 109 -2.06 -1.85 7.74
C SER A 109 -2.47 -2.79 8.86
N VAL A 110 -2.80 -4.02 8.49
CA VAL A 110 -3.11 -5.13 9.43
C VAL A 110 -1.94 -5.48 10.36
N ASP A 111 -0.72 -5.02 10.05
CA ASP A 111 0.46 -5.14 10.90
C ASP A 111 0.57 -4.02 11.96
N GLY A 112 -0.34 -3.03 11.92
CA GLY A 112 -0.42 -1.92 12.87
C GLY A 112 0.35 -0.65 12.48
N HIS A 113 1.10 -0.64 11.38
CA HIS A 113 1.87 0.54 10.99
C HIS A 113 1.05 1.53 10.17
N LYS A 114 1.25 2.83 10.45
CA LYS A 114 0.63 3.92 9.70
C LYS A 114 1.56 4.42 8.59
N THR A 115 1.06 4.50 7.37
CA THR A 115 1.69 5.19 6.24
C THR A 115 0.78 6.28 5.71
N HIS A 116 1.34 7.21 4.94
CA HIS A 116 0.59 8.32 4.35
C HIS A 116 1.20 8.76 3.02
N GLY A 117 0.44 9.53 2.27
CA GLY A 117 0.91 10.10 1.01
C GLY A 117 -0.11 11.07 0.42
N GLN A 118 0.25 11.59 -0.75
CA GLN A 118 -0.57 12.55 -1.46
C GLN A 118 -0.37 12.41 -2.97
N TYR A 119 -1.42 12.68 -3.72
CA TYR A 119 -1.37 12.82 -5.17
C TYR A 119 -2.42 13.81 -5.66
N SER A 120 -2.37 14.15 -6.95
CA SER A 120 -3.39 14.96 -7.60
C SER A 120 -3.91 14.29 -8.87
N PHE A 121 -5.10 14.68 -9.31
CA PHE A 121 -5.67 14.36 -10.62
C PHE A 121 -6.58 15.50 -11.06
N SER A 122 -6.98 15.51 -12.33
CA SER A 122 -7.88 16.50 -12.90
C SER A 122 -9.11 15.84 -13.50
N VAL A 123 -10.27 16.47 -13.34
CA VAL A 123 -11.50 16.14 -14.07
C VAL A 123 -11.65 17.17 -15.19
N LYS A 124 -11.93 16.74 -16.43
CA LYS A 124 -12.14 17.63 -17.59
C LYS A 124 -13.61 17.79 -17.92
#